data_AF-A0A2H0WB64-F1
#
_entry.id   AF-A0A2H0WB64-F1
#
_cell.length_a   1.000
_cell.length_b   1.000
_cell.length_c   1.000
_cell.angle_alpha   90.00
_cell.angle_beta   90.00
_cell.angle_gamma   90.00
#
_symmetry.space_group_name_H-M   'P 1'
#
loop_
_entity.id
_entity.type
_entity.pdbx_description
1 polymer ?
#
loop_
_entity_poly.entity_id
_entity_poly.type
_entity_poly.pdbx_seq_one_letter_code
_entity_poly.pdbx_strand_id
1 'polypeptide(L)'
;MKIKKETIILEILDNYPQLESILVEKYGLHCLGCMGAAFETLEQGAMAHGMKKKEMEMMIKDLNKRINDENKFDQTIKVLKKGGIIIFPTDTVWGVGCLVNNLKATKKLYQIKKRETSKPTAVLVGTLKQAQKLAYLNPKSKELIKKHWPGGLTIILKAKKIVPKIIQGPNKTIGLRMPDHSLILKIIKRLDYGLVAGSANLAGKKAPTRKADINLELIKKIDFLLEGKNKGNQASTVVDLTQEPFKVLRQGWVKIS
;
A
#
# COMPACT_ATOMS: atom_id res chain seq x y z
N MET A 1 -20.41 8.33 -5.17
CA MET A 1 -21.40 8.11 -6.24
C MET A 1 -21.15 6.78 -6.93
N LYS A 2 -22.18 6.10 -7.46
CA LYS A 2 -22.03 4.94 -8.35
C LYS A 2 -22.50 5.36 -9.74
N ILE A 3 -21.59 5.39 -10.71
CA ILE A 3 -21.88 5.77 -12.09
C ILE A 3 -22.77 4.69 -12.73
N LYS A 4 -23.82 5.12 -13.40
CA LYS A 4 -24.69 4.29 -14.24
C LYS A 4 -24.73 4.88 -15.64
N LYS A 5 -25.39 4.18 -16.57
CA LYS A 5 -25.50 4.63 -17.96
C LYS A 5 -26.32 5.93 -18.10
N GLU A 6 -27.23 6.17 -17.15
CA GLU A 6 -28.07 7.36 -17.05
C GLU A 6 -27.38 8.52 -16.30
N THR A 7 -26.18 8.33 -15.77
CA THR A 7 -25.45 9.41 -15.07
C THR A 7 -25.02 10.47 -16.08
N ILE A 8 -25.24 11.75 -15.73
CA ILE A 8 -24.86 12.89 -16.58
C ILE A 8 -23.34 13.01 -16.60
N ILE A 9 -22.77 13.23 -17.79
CA ILE A 9 -21.33 13.34 -18.00
C ILE A 9 -20.73 14.47 -17.15
N LEU A 10 -21.34 15.66 -17.14
CA LEU A 10 -20.86 16.78 -16.33
C LEU A 10 -20.87 16.44 -14.83
N GLU A 11 -21.90 15.76 -14.32
CA GLU A 11 -21.95 15.31 -12.91
C GLU A 11 -20.78 14.37 -12.58
N ILE A 12 -20.39 13.50 -13.53
CA ILE A 12 -19.23 12.62 -13.37
C ILE A 12 -17.94 13.45 -13.25
N LEU A 13 -17.73 14.40 -14.15
CA LEU A 13 -16.50 15.20 -14.22
C LEU A 13 -16.41 16.22 -13.08
N ASP A 14 -17.51 16.80 -12.63
CA ASP A 14 -17.52 17.73 -11.49
C ASP A 14 -17.15 17.00 -10.19
N ASN A 15 -17.69 15.81 -9.98
CA ASN A 15 -17.40 15.02 -8.78
C ASN A 15 -16.06 14.27 -8.87
N TYR A 16 -15.63 13.91 -10.08
CA TYR A 16 -14.44 13.09 -10.34
C TYR A 16 -13.69 13.54 -11.60
N PRO A 17 -13.05 14.73 -11.59
CA PRO A 17 -12.36 15.28 -12.77
C PRO A 17 -11.32 14.33 -13.39
N GLN A 18 -10.65 13.55 -12.54
CA GLN A 18 -9.65 12.56 -12.93
C GLN A 18 -10.18 11.43 -13.83
N LEU A 19 -11.49 11.23 -13.94
CA LEU A 19 -12.09 10.23 -14.83
C LEU A 19 -12.09 10.65 -16.29
N GLU A 20 -11.85 11.93 -16.59
CA GLU A 20 -11.73 12.44 -17.96
C GLU A 20 -10.74 11.63 -18.78
N SER A 21 -9.54 11.36 -18.26
CA SER A 21 -8.53 10.53 -18.94
C SER A 21 -9.04 9.13 -19.30
N ILE A 22 -9.91 8.53 -18.49
CA ILE A 22 -10.51 7.22 -18.82
C ILE A 22 -11.49 7.39 -19.98
N LEU A 23 -12.35 8.39 -19.93
CA LEU A 23 -13.35 8.61 -20.96
C LEU A 23 -12.72 9.01 -22.31
N VAL A 24 -11.75 9.94 -22.29
CA VAL A 24 -11.10 10.50 -23.46
C VAL A 24 -10.03 9.55 -24.01
N GLU A 25 -9.02 9.21 -23.22
CA GLU A 25 -7.83 8.51 -23.73
C GLU A 25 -8.10 7.02 -23.99
N LYS A 26 -8.93 6.39 -23.14
CA LYS A 26 -9.19 4.95 -23.25
C LYS A 26 -10.42 4.63 -24.09
N TYR A 27 -11.48 5.43 -23.99
CA TYR A 27 -12.75 5.17 -24.69
C TYR A 27 -13.04 6.15 -25.83
N GLY A 28 -12.13 7.07 -26.13
CA GLY A 28 -12.22 7.92 -27.31
C GLY A 28 -13.33 8.99 -27.26
N LEU A 29 -13.87 9.29 -26.08
CA LEU A 29 -14.90 10.31 -25.90
C LEU A 29 -14.28 11.71 -25.89
N HIS A 30 -13.67 12.12 -27.02
CA HIS A 30 -12.99 13.42 -27.16
C HIS A 30 -13.95 14.63 -27.18
N CYS A 31 -15.27 14.41 -27.25
CA CYS A 31 -16.29 15.45 -27.27
C CYS A 31 -16.68 15.98 -25.88
N LEU A 32 -15.99 15.54 -24.81
CA LEU A 32 -16.10 16.02 -23.44
C LEU A 32 -15.59 17.47 -23.32
N GLY A 33 -16.38 18.42 -23.82
CA GLY A 33 -16.03 19.84 -23.89
C GLY A 33 -16.95 20.68 -24.78
N CYS A 34 -17.88 20.08 -25.52
CA CYS A 34 -18.94 20.80 -26.22
C CYS A 34 -20.08 21.16 -25.25
N MET A 35 -20.66 22.38 -25.38
CA MET A 35 -21.79 22.83 -24.56
C MET A 35 -23.02 21.90 -24.63
N GLY A 36 -23.19 21.16 -25.74
CA GLY A 36 -24.28 20.18 -25.88
C GLY A 36 -24.03 18.83 -25.19
N ALA A 37 -22.78 18.36 -25.17
CA ALA A 37 -22.41 17.05 -24.64
C ALA A 37 -22.31 17.02 -23.10
N ALA A 38 -22.16 18.17 -22.44
CA ALA A 38 -22.04 18.26 -20.99
C ALA A 38 -23.28 17.72 -20.25
N PHE A 39 -24.47 17.91 -20.83
CA PHE A 39 -25.74 17.51 -20.23
C PHE A 39 -26.21 16.12 -20.68
N GLU A 40 -25.47 15.47 -21.58
CA GLU A 40 -25.78 14.12 -22.02
C GLU A 40 -25.53 13.11 -20.89
N THR A 41 -26.36 12.07 -20.87
CA THR A 41 -26.04 10.87 -20.11
C THR A 41 -24.88 10.12 -20.76
N LEU A 42 -24.19 9.31 -19.97
CA LEU A 42 -23.11 8.47 -20.47
C LEU A 42 -23.56 7.54 -21.62
N GLU A 43 -24.81 7.06 -21.60
CA GLU A 43 -25.40 6.27 -22.69
C GLU A 43 -25.58 7.08 -23.97
N GLN A 44 -26.15 8.28 -23.87
CA GLN A 44 -26.35 9.16 -25.02
C GLN A 44 -25.02 9.50 -25.69
N GLY A 45 -24.04 9.95 -24.90
CA GLY A 45 -22.70 10.26 -25.42
C GLY A 45 -22.01 9.04 -26.04
N ALA A 46 -22.06 7.88 -25.37
CA ALA A 46 -21.48 6.64 -25.90
C ALA A 46 -22.14 6.21 -27.23
N MET A 47 -23.47 6.26 -27.32
CA MET A 47 -24.21 5.88 -28.54
C MET A 47 -23.97 6.85 -29.70
N ALA A 48 -23.88 8.15 -29.44
CA ALA A 48 -23.54 9.16 -30.45
C ALA A 48 -22.16 8.89 -31.11
N HIS A 49 -21.25 8.25 -30.37
CA HIS A 49 -19.93 7.82 -30.84
C HIS A 49 -19.89 6.40 -31.41
N GLY A 50 -21.05 5.76 -31.63
CA GLY A 50 -21.12 4.41 -32.19
C GLY A 50 -20.63 3.31 -31.24
N MET A 51 -20.47 3.61 -29.95
CA MET A 51 -20.00 2.66 -28.95
C MET A 51 -21.01 1.53 -28.77
N LYS A 52 -20.54 0.28 -28.80
CA LYS A 52 -21.40 -0.89 -28.58
C LYS A 52 -21.76 -1.00 -27.09
N LYS A 53 -22.95 -1.54 -26.79
CA LYS A 53 -23.43 -1.74 -25.40
C LYS A 53 -22.40 -2.40 -24.47
N LYS A 54 -21.72 -3.46 -24.94
CA LYS A 54 -20.69 -4.18 -24.17
C LYS A 54 -19.48 -3.31 -23.81
N GLU A 55 -19.10 -2.41 -24.71
CA GLU A 55 -18.00 -1.48 -24.50
C GLU A 55 -18.38 -0.40 -23.49
N MET A 56 -19.60 0.14 -23.58
CA MET A 56 -20.15 1.06 -22.59
C MET A 56 -20.24 0.43 -21.18
N GLU A 57 -20.69 -0.82 -21.07
CA GLU A 57 -20.72 -1.54 -19.80
C GLU A 57 -19.31 -1.70 -19.20
N MET A 58 -18.31 -1.94 -20.04
CA MET A 58 -16.91 -2.02 -19.63
C MET A 58 -16.39 -0.65 -19.16
N MET A 59 -16.73 0.43 -19.86
CA MET A 59 -16.41 1.80 -19.46
C MET A 59 -17.00 2.14 -18.09
N ILE A 60 -18.30 1.93 -17.88
CA ILE A 60 -18.97 2.17 -16.59
C ILE A 60 -18.30 1.38 -15.47
N LYS A 61 -17.92 0.13 -15.73
CA LYS A 61 -17.21 -0.71 -14.77
C LYS A 61 -15.84 -0.13 -14.40
N ASP A 62 -15.08 0.36 -15.37
CA ASP A 62 -13.77 0.95 -15.13
C ASP A 62 -13.83 2.30 -14.40
N LEU A 63 -14.81 3.15 -14.72
CA LEU A 63 -15.07 4.40 -14.00
C LEU A 63 -15.40 4.13 -12.52
N ASN A 64 -16.36 3.24 -12.25
CA ASN A 64 -16.74 2.88 -10.89
C ASN A 64 -15.59 2.22 -10.12
N LYS A 65 -14.79 1.39 -10.80
CA LYS A 65 -13.60 0.79 -10.20
C LYS A 65 -12.60 1.87 -9.80
N ARG A 66 -12.37 2.87 -10.65
CA ARG A 66 -11.45 3.98 -10.35
C ARG A 66 -11.92 4.80 -9.14
N ILE A 67 -13.20 5.16 -9.08
CA ILE A 67 -13.81 5.84 -7.93
C ILE A 67 -13.61 5.03 -6.64
N ASN A 68 -13.90 3.73 -6.69
CA ASN A 68 -13.77 2.86 -5.53
C ASN A 68 -12.32 2.73 -5.05
N ASP A 69 -11.36 2.62 -5.96
CA ASP A 69 -9.94 2.55 -5.63
C ASP A 69 -9.45 3.84 -4.94
N GLU A 70 -9.94 5.01 -5.36
CA GLU A 70 -9.63 6.30 -4.74
C GLU A 70 -10.29 6.46 -3.37
N ASN A 71 -11.57 6.11 -3.23
CA ASN A 71 -12.24 6.11 -1.93
C ASN A 71 -11.51 5.20 -0.93
N LYS A 72 -11.07 4.00 -1.36
CA LYS A 72 -10.27 3.08 -0.54
C LYS A 72 -8.92 3.70 -0.16
N PHE A 73 -8.25 4.39 -1.09
CA PHE A 73 -7.00 5.09 -0.84
C PHE A 73 -7.15 6.17 0.24
N ASP A 74 -8.12 7.07 0.10
CA ASP A 74 -8.36 8.17 1.03
C ASP A 74 -8.84 7.67 2.40
N GLN A 75 -9.73 6.68 2.41
CA GLN A 75 -10.18 6.03 3.64
C GLN A 75 -9.00 5.40 4.39
N THR A 76 -8.09 4.72 3.67
CA THR A 76 -6.90 4.11 4.29
C THR A 76 -6.03 5.16 4.96
N ILE A 77 -5.75 6.28 4.27
CA ILE A 77 -4.95 7.38 4.83
C ILE A 77 -5.64 7.97 6.06
N LYS A 78 -6.96 8.19 6.00
CA LYS A 78 -7.74 8.73 7.11
C LYS A 78 -7.68 7.81 8.34
N VAL A 79 -7.84 6.50 8.15
CA VAL A 79 -7.74 5.50 9.22
C VAL A 79 -6.34 5.51 9.83
N LEU A 80 -5.30 5.47 9.01
CA LEU A 80 -3.91 5.50 9.47
C LEU A 80 -3.61 6.77 10.27
N LYS A 81 -3.99 7.94 9.78
CA LYS A 81 -3.80 9.23 10.47
C LYS A 81 -4.54 9.31 11.81
N LYS A 82 -5.69 8.65 11.93
CA LYS A 82 -6.42 8.50 13.21
C LYS A 82 -5.81 7.48 14.17
N GLY A 83 -4.70 6.84 13.80
CA GLY A 83 -4.04 5.81 14.62
C GLY A 83 -4.63 4.42 14.46
N GLY A 84 -5.40 4.18 13.39
CA GLY A 84 -5.92 2.86 13.07
C GLY A 84 -4.84 1.89 12.58
N ILE A 85 -5.14 0.61 12.72
CA ILE A 85 -4.37 -0.53 12.22
C ILE A 85 -5.07 -1.05 10.97
N ILE A 86 -4.31 -1.30 9.93
CA ILE A 86 -4.82 -1.79 8.66
C ILE A 86 -4.22 -3.13 8.27
N ILE A 87 -4.99 -3.95 7.55
CA ILE A 87 -4.50 -5.10 6.79
C ILE A 87 -4.42 -4.70 5.32
N PHE A 88 -3.35 -5.11 4.63
CA PHE A 88 -3.11 -4.70 3.25
C PHE A 88 -2.28 -5.73 2.46
N PRO A 89 -2.44 -5.81 1.12
CA PRO A 89 -1.62 -6.67 0.27
C PRO A 89 -0.21 -6.10 0.06
N THR A 90 0.78 -6.94 -0.24
CA THR A 90 2.11 -6.48 -0.72
C THR A 90 2.58 -7.28 -1.94
N ASP A 91 3.81 -7.05 -2.36
CA ASP A 91 4.56 -7.86 -3.32
C ASP A 91 5.09 -9.19 -2.75
N THR A 92 4.85 -9.47 -1.46
CA THR A 92 5.35 -10.70 -0.79
C THR A 92 4.23 -11.49 -0.12
N VAL A 93 3.67 -10.96 0.96
CA VAL A 93 2.59 -11.56 1.75
C VAL A 93 1.65 -10.44 2.19
N TRP A 94 0.44 -10.79 2.62
CA TRP A 94 -0.43 -9.80 3.25
C TRP A 94 0.22 -9.27 4.52
N GLY A 95 0.17 -7.95 4.68
CA GLY A 95 0.71 -7.21 5.80
C GLY A 95 -0.39 -6.74 6.75
N VAL A 96 0.01 -6.49 7.99
CA VAL A 96 -0.78 -5.75 8.98
C VAL A 96 0.13 -4.68 9.59
N GLY A 97 -0.38 -3.47 9.72
CA GLY A 97 0.46 -2.35 10.15
C GLY A 97 -0.28 -1.08 10.52
N CYS A 98 0.48 -0.16 11.09
CA CYS A 98 0.03 1.17 11.52
C CYS A 98 1.15 2.19 11.34
N LEU A 99 0.85 3.48 11.55
CA LEU A 99 1.85 4.54 11.47
C LEU A 99 2.97 4.36 12.52
N VAL A 100 4.22 4.49 12.07
CA VAL A 100 5.43 4.33 12.91
C VAL A 100 5.55 5.37 14.02
N ASN A 101 5.01 6.57 13.83
CA ASN A 101 5.01 7.63 14.83
C ASN A 101 3.82 7.55 15.80
N ASN A 102 2.90 6.59 15.63
CA ASN A 102 1.80 6.37 16.55
C ASN A 102 2.13 5.23 17.53
N LEU A 103 2.64 5.61 18.70
CA LEU A 103 3.03 4.67 19.76
C LEU A 103 1.85 3.85 20.30
N LYS A 104 0.66 4.44 20.42
CA LYS A 104 -0.55 3.74 20.88
C LYS A 104 -0.95 2.65 19.89
N ALA A 105 -1.01 2.99 18.60
CA ALA A 105 -1.31 2.04 17.52
C ALA A 105 -0.27 0.92 17.45
N THR A 106 1.02 1.25 17.60
CA THR A 106 2.11 0.26 17.59
C THR A 106 1.97 -0.73 18.76
N LYS A 107 1.67 -0.25 19.97
CA LYS A 107 1.40 -1.11 21.13
C LYS A 107 0.19 -2.03 20.87
N LYS A 108 -0.92 -1.47 20.37
CA LYS A 108 -2.14 -2.23 20.00
C LYS A 108 -1.81 -3.30 18.95
N LEU A 109 -1.01 -2.99 17.94
CA LEU A 109 -0.59 -3.93 16.90
C LEU A 109 0.18 -5.13 17.49
N TYR A 110 1.12 -4.89 18.40
CA TYR A 110 1.89 -5.96 19.05
C TYR A 110 0.99 -6.87 19.90
N GLN A 111 0.06 -6.28 20.65
CA GLN A 111 -0.94 -7.01 21.44
C GLN A 111 -1.83 -7.89 20.57
N ILE A 112 -2.40 -7.33 19.49
CA ILE A 112 -3.26 -8.06 18.55
C ILE A 112 -2.52 -9.25 17.95
N LYS A 113 -1.25 -9.07 17.59
CA LYS A 113 -0.42 -10.13 16.99
C LYS A 113 0.09 -11.16 18.00
N LYS A 114 -0.16 -10.96 19.30
CA LYS A 114 0.46 -11.73 20.40
C LYS A 114 1.98 -11.80 20.24
N ARG A 115 2.59 -10.67 19.88
CA ARG A 115 4.03 -10.56 19.59
C ARG A 115 4.72 -9.90 20.77
N GLU A 116 5.79 -10.53 21.27
CA GLU A 116 6.67 -9.91 22.24
C GLU A 116 7.27 -8.62 21.69
N THR A 117 7.36 -7.59 22.53
CA THR A 117 7.97 -6.31 22.17
C THR A 117 9.46 -6.42 21.86
N SER A 118 10.13 -7.47 22.35
CA SER A 118 11.52 -7.81 22.07
C SER A 118 11.78 -8.23 20.61
N LYS A 119 10.74 -8.61 19.86
CA LYS A 119 10.85 -9.06 18.47
C LYS A 119 10.50 -7.89 17.54
N PRO A 120 11.49 -7.12 17.04
CA PRO A 120 11.23 -5.93 16.25
C PRO A 120 10.47 -6.27 14.96
N THR A 121 9.73 -5.28 14.45
CA THR A 121 8.96 -5.38 13.22
C THR A 121 9.52 -4.38 12.22
N ALA A 122 9.60 -4.75 10.95
CA ALA A 122 10.13 -3.86 9.92
C ALA A 122 9.18 -2.66 9.70
N VAL A 123 9.74 -1.57 9.16
CA VAL A 123 9.00 -0.39 8.74
C VAL A 123 8.99 -0.32 7.22
N LEU A 124 7.80 -0.24 6.64
CA LEU A 124 7.62 0.00 5.21
C LEU A 124 7.74 1.49 4.92
N VAL A 125 8.54 1.85 3.92
CA VAL A 125 8.76 3.21 3.44
C VAL A 125 8.34 3.33 1.98
N GLY A 126 7.87 4.51 1.58
CA GLY A 126 7.48 4.84 0.21
C GLY A 126 8.52 5.69 -0.53
N THR A 127 9.49 6.28 0.18
CA THR A 127 10.58 7.08 -0.40
C THR A 127 11.91 6.86 0.33
N LEU A 128 13.03 7.17 -0.34
CA LEU A 128 14.35 7.18 0.29
C LEU A 128 14.46 8.23 1.39
N LYS A 129 13.80 9.37 1.25
CA LYS A 129 13.74 10.42 2.28
C LYS A 129 13.13 9.88 3.58
N GLN A 130 12.07 9.09 3.50
CA GLN A 130 11.48 8.43 4.67
C GLN A 130 12.46 7.42 5.30
N ALA A 131 13.17 6.63 4.49
CA ALA A 131 14.19 5.70 5.00
C ALA A 131 15.31 6.43 5.75
N GLN A 132 15.85 7.50 5.16
CA GLN A 132 16.90 8.34 5.75
C GLN A 132 16.43 9.08 7.00
N LYS A 133 15.12 9.36 7.15
CA LYS A 133 14.55 9.93 8.38
C LYS A 133 14.61 8.93 9.55
N LEU A 134 14.54 7.63 9.26
CA LEU A 134 14.45 6.57 10.28
C LEU A 134 15.78 5.87 10.57
N ALA A 135 16.70 5.82 9.60
CA ALA A 135 17.96 5.08 9.75
C ALA A 135 19.17 5.81 9.17
N TYR A 136 20.37 5.40 9.59
CA TYR A 136 21.63 5.79 8.97
C TYR A 136 21.94 4.83 7.82
N LEU A 137 22.00 5.36 6.59
CA LEU A 137 22.36 4.58 5.39
C LEU A 137 23.89 4.54 5.24
N ASN A 138 24.45 3.35 5.02
CA ASN A 138 25.86 3.13 4.68
C ASN A 138 26.03 2.80 3.17
N PRO A 139 27.26 2.76 2.61
CA PRO A 139 27.49 2.48 1.20
C PRO A 139 26.81 1.19 0.71
N LYS A 140 26.96 0.07 1.46
CA LYS A 140 26.35 -1.21 1.08
C LYS A 140 24.83 -1.16 1.04
N SER A 141 24.21 -0.45 1.98
CA SER A 141 22.76 -0.25 1.99
C SER A 141 22.28 0.53 0.77
N LYS A 142 23.02 1.55 0.33
CA LYS A 142 22.67 2.33 -0.87
C LYS A 142 22.74 1.48 -2.14
N GLU A 143 23.77 0.63 -2.26
CA GLU A 143 23.93 -0.33 -3.35
C GLU A 143 22.72 -1.28 -3.43
N LEU A 144 22.39 -1.94 -2.31
CA LEU A 144 21.29 -2.91 -2.26
C LEU A 144 19.93 -2.24 -2.47
N ILE A 145 19.72 -1.04 -1.92
CA ILE A 145 18.51 -0.24 -2.16
C ILE A 145 18.35 0.04 -3.65
N LYS A 146 19.40 0.54 -4.32
CA LYS A 146 19.34 0.87 -5.76
C LYS A 146 18.96 -0.33 -6.62
N LYS A 147 19.41 -1.53 -6.23
CA LYS A 147 19.19 -2.76 -6.99
C LYS A 147 17.84 -3.44 -6.70
N HIS A 148 17.33 -3.33 -5.47
CA HIS A 148 16.24 -4.19 -5.00
C HIS A 148 15.02 -3.45 -4.43
N TRP A 149 15.04 -2.12 -4.35
CA TRP A 149 13.89 -1.32 -3.92
C TRP A 149 13.30 -0.51 -5.08
N PRO A 150 11.96 -0.45 -5.23
CA PRO A 150 10.96 -1.22 -4.49
C PRO A 150 11.07 -2.74 -4.70
N GLY A 151 10.75 -3.54 -3.68
CA GLY A 151 10.75 -5.00 -3.80
C GLY A 151 10.87 -5.78 -2.50
N GLY A 152 11.20 -7.06 -2.66
CA GLY A 152 11.23 -8.08 -1.62
C GLY A 152 12.46 -8.08 -0.70
N LEU A 153 13.17 -6.95 -0.54
CA LEU A 153 14.34 -6.83 0.33
C LEU A 153 14.05 -5.99 1.57
N THR A 154 14.34 -6.52 2.74
CA THR A 154 14.38 -5.81 4.03
C THR A 154 15.82 -5.67 4.48
N ILE A 155 16.25 -4.45 4.80
CA ILE A 155 17.59 -4.16 5.30
C ILE A 155 17.51 -3.70 6.76
N ILE A 156 18.40 -4.19 7.61
CA ILE A 156 18.52 -3.75 9.00
C ILE A 156 19.70 -2.79 9.10
N LEU A 157 19.45 -1.64 9.72
CA LEU A 157 20.39 -0.53 9.84
C LEU A 157 20.34 0.05 11.27
N LYS A 158 21.32 0.91 11.60
CA LYS A 158 21.26 1.69 12.84
C LYS A 158 20.11 2.68 12.76
N ALA A 159 19.23 2.64 13.77
CA ALA A 159 18.08 3.51 13.89
C ALA A 159 18.51 4.92 14.32
N LYS A 160 17.82 5.94 13.81
CA LYS A 160 17.92 7.32 14.31
C LYS A 160 17.14 7.47 15.61
N LYS A 161 17.49 8.48 16.41
CA LYS A 161 16.85 8.79 17.71
C LYS A 161 15.33 8.98 17.62
N ILE A 162 14.81 9.41 16.46
CA ILE A 162 13.37 9.60 16.21
C ILE A 162 12.57 8.29 16.21
N VAL A 163 13.22 7.14 16.01
CA VAL A 163 12.55 5.84 16.01
C VAL A 163 12.19 5.46 17.45
N PRO A 164 10.91 5.22 17.77
CA PRO A 164 10.51 4.80 19.11
C PRO A 164 11.13 3.48 19.55
N LYS A 165 11.52 3.36 20.83
CA LYS A 165 12.19 2.17 21.39
C LYS A 165 11.44 0.86 21.14
N ILE A 166 10.10 0.87 21.19
CA ILE A 166 9.25 -0.32 20.96
C ILE A 166 9.40 -0.91 19.54
N ILE A 167 9.89 -0.11 18.59
CA ILE A 167 10.08 -0.49 17.18
C ILE A 167 11.54 -0.90 16.94
N GLN A 168 12.46 -0.40 17.75
CA GLN A 168 13.88 -0.68 17.61
C GLN A 168 14.16 -2.16 17.88
N GLY A 169 15.04 -2.73 17.06
CA GLY A 169 15.65 -4.03 17.32
C GLY A 169 16.85 -3.94 18.27
N PRO A 170 17.50 -5.09 18.52
CA PRO A 170 18.73 -5.15 19.29
C PRO A 170 19.75 -4.12 18.81
N ASN A 171 20.55 -3.56 19.74
CA ASN A 171 21.61 -2.61 19.43
C ASN A 171 21.14 -1.34 18.67
N LYS A 172 19.92 -0.87 19.00
CA LYS A 172 19.27 0.33 18.43
C LYS A 172 19.16 0.25 16.90
N THR A 173 18.67 -0.87 16.40
CA THR A 173 18.52 -1.14 14.97
C THR A 173 17.09 -0.96 14.48
N ILE A 174 16.90 -0.88 13.17
CA ILE A 174 15.58 -0.85 12.53
C ILE A 174 15.64 -1.60 11.19
N GLY A 175 14.66 -2.45 10.94
CA GLY A 175 14.44 -3.06 9.63
C GLY A 175 13.60 -2.15 8.75
N LEU A 176 14.06 -1.86 7.53
CA LEU A 176 13.35 -1.04 6.55
C LEU A 176 13.10 -1.83 5.27
N ARG A 177 11.99 -1.54 4.58
CA ARG A 177 11.68 -2.09 3.26
C ARG A 177 10.83 -1.11 2.46
N MET A 178 11.08 -1.01 1.15
CA MET A 178 10.17 -0.34 0.21
C MET A 178 9.41 -1.42 -0.58
N PRO A 179 8.11 -1.65 -0.33
CA PRO A 179 7.37 -2.74 -0.98
C PRO A 179 7.05 -2.40 -2.44
N ASP A 180 7.13 -3.36 -3.37
CA ASP A 180 6.70 -3.18 -4.77
C ASP A 180 5.18 -3.39 -4.98
N HIS A 181 4.38 -2.62 -4.26
CA HIS A 181 2.93 -2.63 -4.42
C HIS A 181 2.42 -1.21 -4.65
N SER A 182 1.98 -0.90 -5.87
CA SER A 182 1.63 0.46 -6.34
C SER A 182 0.70 1.22 -5.38
N LEU A 183 -0.41 0.60 -4.94
CA LEU A 183 -1.34 1.23 -4.01
C LEU A 183 -0.71 1.53 -2.64
N ILE A 184 0.03 0.59 -2.06
CA ILE A 184 0.69 0.76 -0.77
C ILE A 184 1.81 1.78 -0.85
N LEU A 185 2.60 1.77 -1.93
CA LEU A 185 3.61 2.80 -2.17
C LEU A 185 2.99 4.19 -2.24
N LYS A 186 1.90 4.36 -2.99
CA LYS A 186 1.17 5.64 -3.05
C LYS A 186 0.68 6.06 -1.66
N ILE A 187 0.12 5.14 -0.87
CA ILE A 187 -0.36 5.42 0.49
C ILE A 187 0.80 5.87 1.37
N ILE A 188 1.89 5.10 1.45
CA ILE A 188 3.03 5.42 2.31
C ILE A 188 3.70 6.73 1.87
N LYS A 189 3.79 7.02 0.56
CA LYS A 189 4.31 8.30 0.05
C LYS A 189 3.49 9.51 0.53
N ARG A 190 2.19 9.34 0.78
CA ARG A 190 1.30 10.40 1.28
C ARG A 190 1.39 10.60 2.79
N LEU A 191 2.17 9.77 3.49
CA LEU A 191 2.42 9.84 4.92
C LEU A 191 3.80 10.48 5.21
N ASP A 192 3.94 11.16 6.33
CA ASP A 192 5.22 11.80 6.71
C ASP A 192 6.29 10.81 7.18
N TYR A 193 5.88 9.56 7.44
CA TYR A 193 6.69 8.47 7.95
C TYR A 193 6.24 7.15 7.33
N GLY A 194 6.94 6.07 7.69
CA GLY A 194 6.58 4.70 7.27
C GLY A 194 5.49 4.03 8.10
N LEU A 195 5.18 2.80 7.72
CA LEU A 195 4.28 1.90 8.44
C LEU A 195 5.07 0.85 9.18
N VAL A 196 4.89 0.70 10.50
CA VAL A 196 5.31 -0.53 11.18
C VAL A 196 4.48 -1.65 10.59
N ALA A 197 5.11 -2.65 10.00
CA ALA A 197 4.40 -3.71 9.31
C ALA A 197 5.04 -5.08 9.49
N GLY A 198 4.21 -6.06 9.82
CA GLY A 198 4.54 -7.47 9.75
C GLY A 198 3.55 -8.22 8.87
N SER A 199 3.81 -9.49 8.62
CA SER A 199 2.85 -10.36 7.92
C SER A 199 1.53 -10.48 8.70
N ALA A 200 0.38 -10.57 8.02
CA ALA A 200 -0.97 -10.57 8.59
C ALA A 200 -1.38 -11.89 9.26
N ASN A 201 -0.50 -12.41 10.13
CA ASN A 201 -0.71 -13.60 10.93
C ASN A 201 -0.44 -13.32 12.41
N LEU A 202 -1.00 -14.19 13.26
CA LEU A 202 -0.61 -14.28 14.67
C LEU A 202 0.82 -14.83 14.78
N ALA A 203 1.53 -14.48 15.86
CA ALA A 203 2.87 -14.98 16.12
C ALA A 203 2.94 -16.53 16.00
N GLY A 204 3.99 -17.03 15.33
CA GLY A 204 4.21 -18.46 15.08
C GLY A 204 3.37 -19.10 13.97
N LYS A 205 2.37 -18.40 13.40
CA LYS A 205 1.55 -18.93 12.30
C LYS A 205 2.13 -18.57 10.92
N LYS A 206 1.71 -19.29 9.87
CA LYS A 206 2.12 -19.04 8.48
C LYS A 206 1.64 -17.67 8.01
N ALA A 207 2.47 -16.96 7.25
CA ALA A 207 2.10 -15.68 6.64
C ALA A 207 1.11 -15.90 5.47
N PRO A 208 -0.03 -15.17 5.42
CA PRO A 208 -1.02 -15.37 4.37
C PRO A 208 -0.59 -14.74 3.04
N THR A 209 -0.74 -15.50 1.96
CA THR A 209 -0.52 -15.04 0.58
C THR A 209 -1.84 -14.74 -0.14
N ARG A 210 -2.97 -15.30 0.34
CA ARG A 210 -4.33 -14.99 -0.13
C ARG A 210 -5.13 -14.30 0.98
N LYS A 211 -6.09 -13.45 0.58
CA LYS A 211 -7.00 -12.77 1.52
C LYS A 211 -7.77 -13.78 2.39
N ALA A 212 -8.21 -14.88 1.78
CA ALA A 212 -8.96 -15.94 2.46
C ALA A 212 -8.15 -16.65 3.56
N ASP A 213 -6.81 -16.60 3.52
CA ASP A 213 -5.95 -17.22 4.52
C ASP A 213 -5.70 -16.31 5.75
N ILE A 214 -6.23 -15.08 5.74
CA ILE A 214 -6.09 -14.14 6.84
C ILE A 214 -7.02 -14.55 7.97
N ASN A 215 -6.47 -14.67 9.18
CA ASN A 215 -7.21 -15.10 10.35
C ASN A 215 -8.37 -14.12 10.68
N LEU A 216 -9.59 -14.64 10.82
CA LEU A 216 -10.80 -13.84 11.11
C LEU A 216 -10.70 -13.07 12.44
N GLU A 217 -10.07 -13.63 13.46
CA GLU A 217 -9.85 -12.95 14.75
C GLU A 217 -8.89 -11.77 14.63
N LEU A 218 -7.98 -11.80 13.64
CA LEU A 218 -7.16 -10.64 13.31
C LEU A 218 -8.00 -9.57 12.60
N ILE A 219 -8.85 -9.96 11.65
CA ILE A 219 -9.73 -9.05 10.90
C ILE A 219 -10.70 -8.31 11.84
N LYS A 220 -11.23 -8.98 12.87
CA LYS A 220 -12.11 -8.35 13.87
C LYS A 220 -11.43 -7.29 14.73
N LYS A 221 -10.09 -7.27 14.79
CA LYS A 221 -9.31 -6.40 15.70
C LYS A 221 -8.63 -5.21 15.01
N ILE A 222 -8.73 -5.14 13.69
CA ILE A 222 -8.16 -4.07 12.87
C ILE A 222 -9.25 -3.07 12.48
N ASP A 223 -8.82 -1.88 12.08
CA ASP A 223 -9.73 -0.75 11.82
C ASP A 223 -10.10 -0.66 10.32
N PHE A 224 -9.28 -1.22 9.43
CA PHE A 224 -9.59 -1.28 7.99
C PHE A 224 -8.84 -2.39 7.23
N LEU A 225 -9.56 -3.14 6.41
CA LEU A 225 -8.96 -4.11 5.48
C LEU A 225 -8.91 -3.49 4.08
N LEU A 226 -7.70 -3.13 3.64
CA LEU A 226 -7.48 -2.64 2.30
C LEU A 226 -7.41 -3.83 1.34
N GLU A 227 -8.43 -3.96 0.50
CA GLU A 227 -8.46 -4.98 -0.53
C GLU A 227 -7.54 -4.65 -1.71
N GLY A 228 -6.92 -5.68 -2.26
CA GLY A 228 -6.14 -5.61 -3.48
C GLY A 228 -5.53 -6.95 -3.82
N LYS A 229 -4.82 -7.02 -4.94
CA LYS A 229 -4.12 -8.24 -5.37
C LYS A 229 -2.77 -8.33 -4.66
N ASN A 230 -2.55 -9.39 -3.89
CA ASN A 230 -1.22 -9.74 -3.40
C ASN A 230 -0.44 -10.43 -4.53
N LYS A 231 0.78 -9.97 -4.82
CA LYS A 231 1.58 -10.49 -5.94
C LYS A 231 2.56 -11.60 -5.53
N GLY A 232 2.85 -11.73 -4.23
CA GLY A 232 3.87 -12.64 -3.74
C GLY A 232 3.33 -13.95 -3.15
N ASN A 233 4.18 -14.97 -3.18
CA ASN A 233 3.98 -16.26 -2.51
C ASN A 233 5.03 -16.53 -1.40
N GLN A 234 5.98 -15.62 -1.18
CA GLN A 234 7.08 -15.77 -0.25
C GLN A 234 7.40 -14.45 0.46
N ALA A 235 7.92 -14.52 1.68
CA ALA A 235 8.35 -13.36 2.46
C ALA A 235 9.62 -12.69 1.89
N SER A 236 9.88 -11.44 2.31
CA SER A 236 11.11 -10.73 1.94
C SER A 236 12.37 -11.38 2.50
N THR A 237 13.47 -11.19 1.78
CA THR A 237 14.84 -11.40 2.30
C THR A 237 15.14 -10.36 3.37
N VAL A 238 15.82 -10.75 4.43
CA VAL A 238 16.22 -9.86 5.54
C VAL A 238 17.73 -9.91 5.68
N VAL A 239 18.39 -8.76 5.52
CA VAL A 239 19.85 -8.62 5.62
C VAL A 239 20.19 -7.61 6.71
N ASP A 240 21.08 -7.98 7.62
CA ASP A 240 21.69 -7.11 8.61
C ASP A 240 22.94 -6.44 8.04
N LEU A 241 22.83 -5.13 7.83
CA LEU A 241 23.89 -4.27 7.29
C LEU A 241 24.55 -3.42 8.39
N THR A 242 24.40 -3.79 9.67
CA THR A 242 24.98 -3.04 10.79
C THR A 242 26.39 -3.47 11.16
N GLN A 243 26.91 -4.48 10.46
CA GLN A 243 28.23 -5.07 10.63
C GLN A 243 28.84 -5.43 9.26
N GLU A 244 30.16 -5.61 9.24
CA GLU A 244 30.93 -6.09 8.09
C GLU A 244 31.71 -7.35 8.49
N PRO A 245 31.60 -8.48 7.77
CA PRO A 245 30.69 -8.71 6.66
C PRO A 245 29.21 -8.66 7.09
N PHE A 246 28.33 -8.27 6.16
CA PHE A 246 26.89 -8.25 6.43
C PHE A 246 26.36 -9.66 6.67
N LYS A 247 25.20 -9.78 7.32
CA LYS A 247 24.59 -11.08 7.65
C LYS A 247 23.22 -11.23 7.02
N VAL A 248 22.99 -12.30 6.27
CA VAL A 248 21.65 -12.68 5.81
C VAL A 248 20.92 -13.38 6.95
N LEU A 249 19.91 -12.73 7.54
CA LEU A 249 19.12 -13.30 8.65
C LEU A 249 17.99 -14.19 8.15
N ARG A 250 17.48 -13.92 6.94
CA ARG A 250 16.46 -14.74 6.29
C ARG A 250 16.59 -14.63 4.79
N GLN A 251 16.72 -15.77 4.13
CA GLN A 251 16.61 -15.85 2.69
C GLN A 251 15.13 -15.87 2.27
N GLY A 252 14.74 -14.94 1.40
CA GLY A 252 13.40 -14.85 0.84
C GLY A 252 13.44 -14.56 -0.66
N TRP A 253 12.52 -13.70 -1.10
CA TRP A 253 12.30 -13.35 -2.52
C TRP A 253 13.57 -12.95 -3.29
N VAL A 254 14.47 -12.19 -2.66
CA VAL A 254 15.71 -11.71 -3.29
C VAL A 254 16.89 -12.55 -2.83
N LYS A 255 17.60 -13.24 -3.73
CA LYS A 255 18.82 -13.98 -3.38
C LYS A 255 19.99 -13.01 -3.15
N ILE A 256 20.59 -13.07 -1.95
CA ILE A 256 21.75 -12.25 -1.55
C ILE A 256 22.77 -13.21 -0.93
N SER A 257 24.02 -13.05 -1.34
CA SER A 257 25.19 -13.79 -0.87
C SER A 257 26.29 -12.80 -0.49
#